data_AF-D9SSZ3-F1
#
_entry.id   AF-D9SSZ3-F1
#
_cell.length_a   1.000
_cell.length_b   1.000
_cell.length_c   1.000
_cell.angle_alpha   90.00
_cell.angle_beta   90.00
_cell.angle_gamma   90.00
#
_symmetry.space_group_name_H-M   'P 1'
#
loop_
_entity.id
_entity.type
_entity.pdbx_description
1 polymer ?
#
loop_
_entity_poly.entity_id
_entity_poly.type
_entity_poly.pdbx_seq_one_letter_code
_entity_poly.pdbx_strand_id
1 'polypeptide(L)'
;MQGKTGKERKGFTLIELIIVLAVMAIIASIAIPNFVSVRDNSKRKADAQSCETIKRMMISEVVEGSINDGDTFTYLPSGPTLTDTNNTLSTNTEALLAKELKDVKKPQFKNPIEDTNGDGEYTEVTGAGVSAPTVYTIIISSGNVQVKTS
;
A
#
# COMPACT_ATOMS: atom_id res chain seq x y z
N MET A 1 59.04 -34.25 28.07
CA MET A 1 58.92 -32.96 27.33
C MET A 1 57.66 -33.04 26.48
N GLN A 2 56.63 -32.23 26.76
CA GLN A 2 55.36 -32.21 26.01
C GLN A 2 55.36 -31.00 25.07
N GLY A 3 55.31 -31.25 23.76
CA GLY A 3 55.19 -30.22 22.74
C GLY A 3 53.75 -29.71 22.63
N LYS A 4 53.54 -28.42 22.88
CA LYS A 4 52.27 -27.72 22.63
C LYS A 4 52.08 -27.53 21.12
N THR A 5 51.12 -28.23 20.53
CA THR A 5 50.65 -27.93 19.16
C THR A 5 49.73 -26.70 19.20
N GLY A 6 50.26 -25.52 18.85
CA GLY A 6 49.46 -24.33 18.63
C GLY A 6 48.67 -24.46 17.33
N LYS A 7 47.33 -24.37 17.40
CA LYS A 7 46.47 -24.36 16.20
C LYS A 7 46.69 -23.05 15.44
N GLU A 8 47.19 -23.14 14.21
CA GLU A 8 47.31 -21.99 13.32
C GLU A 8 45.92 -21.42 13.01
N ARG A 9 45.70 -20.16 13.37
CA ARG A 9 44.50 -19.42 12.97
C ARG A 9 44.75 -18.93 11.54
N LYS A 10 44.16 -19.57 10.54
CA LYS A 10 44.09 -19.01 9.19
C LYS A 10 43.21 -17.75 9.26
N GLY A 11 43.85 -16.59 9.20
CA GLY A 11 43.18 -15.29 9.14
C GLY A 11 42.71 -15.00 7.72
N PHE A 12 41.53 -14.38 7.60
CA PHE A 12 40.99 -13.88 6.34
C PHE A 12 41.89 -12.75 5.81
N THR A 13 42.22 -12.75 4.53
CA THR A 13 43.06 -11.69 3.95
C THR A 13 42.22 -10.44 3.65
N LEU A 14 42.80 -9.25 3.81
CA LEU A 14 42.12 -8.01 3.43
C LEU A 14 41.82 -7.96 1.92
N ILE A 15 42.68 -8.59 1.10
CA ILE A 15 42.48 -8.65 -0.35
C ILE A 15 41.27 -9.51 -0.72
N GLU A 16 41.02 -10.62 -0.02
CA GLU A 16 39.80 -11.42 -0.22
C GLU A 16 38.55 -10.59 0.07
N LEU A 17 38.56 -9.75 1.11
CA LEU A 17 37.42 -8.88 1.40
C LEU A 17 37.17 -7.86 0.29
N ILE A 18 38.24 -7.25 -0.24
CA ILE A 18 38.15 -6.17 -1.23
C ILE A 18 37.61 -6.70 -2.56
N ILE A 19 38.05 -7.88 -3.01
CA ILE A 19 37.56 -8.48 -4.26
C ILE A 19 36.08 -8.83 -4.15
N VAL A 20 35.64 -9.35 -3.02
CA VAL A 20 34.21 -9.70 -2.79
C VAL A 20 33.34 -8.45 -2.83
N LEU A 21 33.75 -7.37 -2.16
CA LEU A 21 33.03 -6.09 -2.21
C LEU A 21 32.99 -5.50 -3.63
N ALA A 22 34.07 -5.64 -4.40
CA ALA A 22 34.12 -5.17 -5.78
C ALA A 22 33.11 -5.88 -6.69
N VAL A 23 32.99 -7.21 -6.59
CA VAL A 23 32.00 -7.97 -7.38
C VAL A 23 30.57 -7.69 -6.92
N MET A 24 30.33 -7.60 -5.60
CA MET A 24 29.02 -7.24 -5.04
C MET A 24 28.58 -5.84 -5.51
N ALA A 25 29.50 -4.87 -5.62
CA ALA A 25 29.20 -3.53 -6.10
C ALA A 25 28.69 -3.52 -7.55
N ILE A 26 29.30 -4.33 -8.43
CA ILE A 26 28.88 -4.46 -9.83
C ILE A 26 27.45 -5.01 -9.91
N ILE A 27 27.16 -6.11 -9.20
CA ILE A 27 25.81 -6.72 -9.19
C ILE A 27 24.79 -5.75 -8.58
N ALA A 28 25.13 -5.11 -7.47
CA ALA A 28 24.27 -4.15 -6.79
C ALA A 28 23.91 -2.95 -7.68
N SER A 29 24.86 -2.45 -8.50
CA SER A 29 24.62 -1.32 -9.39
C SER A 29 23.49 -1.54 -10.39
N ILE A 30 23.29 -2.77 -10.86
CA ILE A 30 22.24 -3.14 -11.81
C ILE A 30 20.96 -3.57 -11.07
N ALA A 31 21.11 -4.30 -9.96
CA ALA A 31 19.99 -4.85 -9.21
C ALA A 31 19.18 -3.79 -8.45
N ILE A 32 19.83 -2.81 -7.83
CA ILE A 32 19.18 -1.77 -7.00
C ILE A 32 18.12 -0.96 -7.77
N PRO A 33 18.42 -0.34 -8.93
CA PRO A 33 17.42 0.48 -9.64
C PRO A 33 16.20 -0.33 -10.07
N ASN A 34 16.40 -1.56 -10.56
CA ASN A 34 15.32 -2.46 -10.92
C ASN A 34 14.48 -2.87 -9.71
N PHE A 35 15.13 -3.18 -8.59
CA PHE A 35 14.45 -3.54 -7.35
C PHE A 35 13.54 -2.42 -6.83
N VAL A 36 13.99 -1.15 -6.90
CA VAL A 36 13.17 0.01 -6.51
C VAL A 36 11.92 0.11 -7.36
N SER A 37 12.04 0.00 -8.69
CA SER A 37 10.88 0.07 -9.60
C SER A 37 9.88 -1.08 -9.36
N VAL A 38 10.37 -2.31 -9.20
CA VAL A 38 9.51 -3.48 -8.92
C VAL A 38 8.80 -3.33 -7.58
N ARG A 39 9.49 -2.82 -6.55
CA ARG A 39 8.90 -2.56 -5.24
C ARG A 39 7.81 -1.50 -5.30
N ASP A 40 8.06 -0.39 -6.00
CA ASP A 40 7.08 0.67 -6.18
C ASP A 40 5.84 0.18 -6.94
N ASN A 41 6.03 -0.57 -8.03
CA ASN A 41 4.92 -1.17 -8.78
C ASN A 41 4.14 -2.19 -7.93
N SER A 42 4.83 -2.99 -7.12
CA SER A 42 4.18 -3.94 -6.20
C SER A 42 3.31 -3.23 -5.16
N LYS A 43 3.78 -2.09 -4.64
CA LYS A 43 3.00 -1.24 -3.72
C LYS A 43 1.78 -0.63 -4.43
N ARG A 44 1.95 -0.09 -5.63
CA ARG A 44 0.83 0.44 -6.44
C ARG A 44 -0.24 -0.63 -6.69
N LYS A 45 0.17 -1.85 -7.05
CA LYS A 45 -0.75 -2.98 -7.23
C LYS A 45 -1.45 -3.40 -5.94
N ALA A 46 -0.74 -3.41 -4.81
CA ALA A 46 -1.31 -3.72 -3.50
C ALA A 46 -2.37 -2.69 -3.07
N ASP A 47 -2.12 -1.41 -3.35
CA ASP A 47 -3.08 -0.35 -3.07
C ASP A 47 -4.29 -0.45 -4.02
N ALA A 48 -4.08 -0.70 -5.31
CA ALA A 48 -5.18 -0.92 -6.27
C ALA A 48 -6.07 -2.12 -5.86
N GLN A 49 -5.45 -3.22 -5.40
CA GLN A 49 -6.18 -4.38 -4.88
C GLN A 49 -6.96 -4.04 -3.60
N SER A 50 -6.39 -3.22 -2.72
CA SER A 50 -7.06 -2.72 -1.52
C SER A 50 -8.27 -1.87 -1.88
N CYS A 51 -8.13 -0.96 -2.84
CA CYS A 51 -9.23 -0.14 -3.35
C CYS A 51 -10.35 -1.00 -3.96
N GLU A 52 -10.00 -2.02 -4.76
CA GLU A 52 -10.97 -2.94 -5.34
C GLU A 52 -11.71 -3.77 -4.28
N THR A 53 -11.00 -4.16 -3.22
CA THR A 53 -11.58 -4.87 -2.07
C THR A 53 -12.60 -3.98 -1.35
N ILE A 54 -12.24 -2.71 -1.10
CA ILE A 54 -13.17 -1.70 -0.54
C ILE A 54 -14.37 -1.49 -1.46
N LYS A 55 -14.12 -1.29 -2.77
CA LYS A 55 -15.17 -1.04 -3.78
C LYS A 55 -16.22 -2.15 -3.77
N ARG A 56 -15.80 -3.42 -3.74
CA ARG A 56 -16.71 -4.58 -3.69
C ARG A 56 -17.58 -4.60 -2.44
N MET A 57 -17.01 -4.31 -1.27
CA MET A 57 -17.78 -4.25 -0.04
C MET A 57 -18.81 -3.11 -0.10
N MET A 58 -18.39 -1.93 -0.54
CA MET A 58 -19.28 -0.77 -0.64
C MET A 58 -20.39 -0.95 -1.69
N ILE A 59 -20.11 -1.61 -2.82
CA ILE A 59 -21.16 -1.96 -3.80
C ILE A 59 -22.23 -2.85 -3.16
N SER A 60 -21.86 -3.80 -2.31
CA SER A 60 -22.83 -4.64 -1.60
C SER A 60 -23.76 -3.79 -0.73
N GLU A 61 -23.19 -2.85 0.02
CA GLU A 61 -23.94 -1.96 0.92
C GLU A 61 -24.85 -0.97 0.18
N VAL A 62 -24.42 -0.49 -1.00
CA VAL A 62 -25.26 0.34 -1.88
C VAL A 62 -26.45 -0.45 -2.40
N VAL A 63 -26.25 -1.73 -2.75
CA VAL A 63 -27.34 -2.61 -3.21
C VAL A 63 -28.32 -2.93 -2.08
N GLU A 64 -27.83 -3.08 -0.85
CA GLU A 64 -28.67 -3.29 0.34
C GLU A 64 -29.47 -2.03 0.74
N GLY A 65 -29.13 -0.86 0.18
CA GLY A 65 -29.80 0.41 0.44
C GLY A 65 -29.35 1.10 1.73
N SER A 66 -28.27 0.63 2.34
CA SER A 66 -27.66 1.23 3.54
C SER A 66 -26.89 2.51 3.23
N ILE A 67 -26.48 2.69 1.97
CA ILE A 67 -25.69 3.82 1.50
C ILE A 67 -26.37 4.45 0.28
N ASN A 68 -26.41 5.78 0.24
CA ASN A 68 -27.13 6.53 -0.78
C ASN A 68 -26.19 7.09 -1.86
N ASP A 69 -26.78 7.45 -2.98
CA ASP A 69 -26.07 8.17 -4.03
C ASP A 69 -25.65 9.57 -3.55
N GLY A 70 -24.41 9.95 -3.84
CA GLY A 70 -23.80 11.20 -3.37
C GLY A 70 -23.04 11.09 -2.05
N ASP A 71 -23.07 9.93 -1.38
CA ASP A 71 -22.30 9.70 -0.16
C ASP A 71 -20.80 9.64 -0.44
N THR A 72 -20.02 10.19 0.50
CA THR A 72 -18.55 10.20 0.44
C THR A 72 -17.99 9.75 1.79
N PHE A 73 -17.21 8.68 1.78
CA PHE A 73 -16.61 8.12 2.99
C PHE A 73 -15.09 8.26 2.97
N THR A 74 -14.51 8.46 4.14
CA THR A 74 -13.07 8.40 4.35
C THR A 74 -12.74 7.24 5.28
N TYR A 75 -11.95 6.29 4.80
CA TYR A 75 -11.49 5.15 5.58
C TYR A 75 -10.01 5.32 5.97
N LEU A 76 -9.74 5.37 7.28
CA LEU A 76 -8.41 5.43 7.89
C LEU A 76 -8.03 4.06 8.47
N PRO A 77 -7.22 3.25 7.76
CA PRO A 77 -6.83 1.90 8.18
C PRO A 77 -5.88 1.87 9.39
N SER A 78 -5.26 3.00 9.76
CA SER A 78 -4.39 3.07 10.94
C SER A 78 -5.16 3.01 12.26
N GLY A 79 -6.42 3.42 12.25
CA GLY A 79 -7.32 3.46 13.40
C GLY A 79 -8.64 2.73 13.16
N PRO A 80 -8.64 1.71 12.28
CA PRO A 80 -9.72 1.35 11.34
C PRO A 80 -10.99 2.17 11.58
N THR A 81 -10.97 3.42 11.09
CA THR A 81 -12.07 4.37 11.26
C THR A 81 -12.66 4.65 9.89
N LEU A 82 -13.98 4.56 9.76
CA LEU A 82 -14.71 5.03 8.60
C LEU A 82 -15.50 6.26 9.02
N THR A 83 -15.43 7.32 8.21
CA THR A 83 -16.14 8.57 8.47
C THR A 83 -16.96 8.92 7.25
N ASP A 84 -18.27 9.04 7.43
CA ASP A 84 -19.18 9.61 6.46
C ASP A 84 -19.06 11.13 6.43
N THR A 85 -18.67 11.67 5.29
CA THR A 85 -18.52 13.12 5.10
C THR A 85 -19.87 13.83 5.13
N ASN A 86 -20.94 13.13 4.72
CA ASN A 86 -22.28 13.69 4.65
C ASN A 86 -23.10 13.42 5.92
N ASN A 87 -22.58 12.58 6.84
CA ASN A 87 -23.23 12.20 8.09
C ASN A 87 -24.66 11.68 7.87
N THR A 88 -24.85 10.87 6.83
CA THR A 88 -26.09 10.18 6.46
C THR A 88 -26.18 8.81 7.12
N LEU A 89 -25.04 8.19 7.46
CA LEU A 89 -24.95 6.93 8.20
C LEU A 89 -24.95 7.13 9.73
N SER A 90 -25.47 6.14 10.45
CA SER A 90 -25.34 6.06 11.91
C SER A 90 -23.91 5.64 12.29
N THR A 91 -23.39 6.21 13.38
CA THR A 91 -22.08 5.87 13.95
C THR A 91 -21.87 4.37 14.21
N ASN A 92 -22.94 3.62 14.51
CA ASN A 92 -22.85 2.17 14.68
C ASN A 92 -22.61 1.44 13.34
N THR A 93 -23.25 1.89 12.27
CA THR A 93 -23.05 1.34 10.92
C THR A 93 -21.64 1.64 10.43
N GLU A 94 -21.14 2.86 10.64
CA GLU A 94 -19.75 3.21 10.32
C GLU A 94 -18.74 2.32 11.06
N ALA A 95 -18.97 2.05 12.35
CA ALA A 95 -18.09 1.18 13.14
C ALA A 95 -18.11 -0.28 12.68
N LEU A 96 -19.27 -0.79 12.24
CA LEU A 96 -19.40 -2.14 11.68
C LEU A 96 -18.68 -2.23 10.32
N LEU A 97 -18.88 -1.27 9.43
CA LEU A 97 -18.19 -1.22 8.13
C LEU A 97 -16.68 -1.08 8.30
N ALA A 98 -16.23 -0.22 9.24
CA ALA A 98 -14.81 -0.07 9.53
C ALA A 98 -14.18 -1.37 10.07
N LYS A 99 -14.94 -2.19 10.79
CA LYS A 99 -14.49 -3.51 11.25
C LYS A 99 -14.36 -4.50 10.09
N GLU A 100 -15.24 -4.47 9.10
CA GLU A 100 -15.12 -5.30 7.89
C GLU A 100 -13.90 -4.89 7.06
N LEU A 101 -13.55 -3.60 7.05
CA LEU A 101 -12.40 -3.07 6.34
C LEU A 101 -11.06 -3.21 7.08
N LYS A 102 -11.04 -3.69 8.34
CA LYS A 102 -9.85 -3.68 9.21
C LYS A 102 -8.61 -4.40 8.63
N ASP A 103 -8.83 -5.38 7.76
CA ASP A 103 -7.76 -6.19 7.17
C ASP A 103 -7.14 -5.52 5.93
N VAL A 104 -7.77 -4.45 5.44
CA VAL A 104 -7.22 -3.60 4.38
C VAL A 104 -6.03 -2.82 4.92
N LYS A 105 -4.88 -2.99 4.27
CA LYS A 105 -3.65 -2.30 4.65
C LYS A 105 -3.75 -0.82 4.33
N LYS A 106 -3.02 0.00 5.09
CA LYS A 106 -2.81 1.41 4.72
C LYS A 106 -2.16 1.53 3.35
N PRO A 107 -2.46 2.60 2.58
CA PRO A 107 -1.78 2.86 1.32
C PRO A 107 -0.25 2.78 1.48
N GLN A 108 0.42 2.11 0.55
CA GLN A 108 1.85 1.83 0.57
C GLN A 108 2.62 2.54 -0.54
N PHE A 109 1.92 2.89 -1.63
CA PHE A 109 2.48 3.59 -2.77
C PHE A 109 2.73 5.05 -2.41
N LYS A 110 3.80 5.61 -2.99
CA LYS A 110 4.27 6.96 -2.65
C LYS A 110 3.32 8.07 -3.12
N ASN A 111 2.54 7.78 -4.17
CA ASN A 111 1.64 8.74 -4.79
C ASN A 111 0.20 8.20 -4.69
N PRO A 112 -0.80 9.08 -4.65
CA PRO A 112 -2.19 8.67 -4.72
C PRO A 112 -2.51 7.95 -6.01
N ILE A 113 -3.51 7.08 -5.95
CA ILE A 113 -4.06 6.38 -7.10
C ILE A 113 -5.58 6.59 -7.15
N GLU A 114 -6.11 6.70 -8.35
CA GLU A 114 -7.54 6.86 -8.59
C GLU A 114 -8.01 6.04 -9.78
N ASP A 115 -9.21 5.51 -9.67
CA ASP A 115 -9.98 4.92 -10.77
C ASP A 115 -10.89 6.02 -11.32
N THR A 116 -10.38 6.82 -12.26
CA THR A 116 -11.10 7.96 -12.84
C THR A 116 -12.38 7.52 -13.58
N ASN A 117 -12.37 6.34 -14.18
CA ASN A 117 -13.43 5.85 -15.06
C ASN A 117 -14.40 4.88 -14.38
N GLY A 118 -14.07 4.40 -13.18
CA GLY A 118 -14.84 3.38 -12.48
C GLY A 118 -14.65 1.96 -13.05
N ASP A 119 -13.66 1.74 -13.91
CA ASP A 119 -13.41 0.47 -14.62
C ASP A 119 -12.45 -0.48 -13.87
N GLY A 120 -11.95 -0.06 -12.71
CA GLY A 120 -10.97 -0.79 -11.92
C GLY A 120 -9.53 -0.58 -12.38
N GLU A 121 -9.27 0.31 -13.33
CA GLU A 121 -7.93 0.70 -13.74
C GLU A 121 -7.44 1.91 -12.94
N TYR A 122 -6.64 1.64 -11.91
CA TYR A 122 -6.09 2.67 -11.03
C TYR A 122 -4.86 3.34 -11.63
N THR A 123 -4.96 4.64 -11.91
CA THR A 123 -3.86 5.47 -12.42
C THR A 123 -3.21 6.27 -11.30
N GLU A 124 -1.94 6.63 -11.47
CA GLU A 124 -1.20 7.46 -10.51
C GLU A 124 -1.59 8.93 -10.66
N VAL A 125 -1.96 9.57 -9.56
CA VAL A 125 -2.20 11.01 -9.51
C VAL A 125 -0.86 11.71 -9.32
N THR A 126 -0.44 12.48 -10.33
CA THR A 126 0.82 13.24 -10.31
C THR A 126 0.56 14.74 -10.35
N GLY A 127 1.25 15.54 -9.53
CA GLY A 127 1.11 17.00 -9.54
C GLY A 127 1.84 17.69 -8.40
N ALA A 128 1.95 19.02 -8.48
CA ALA A 128 2.45 19.84 -7.37
C ALA A 128 1.46 19.77 -6.20
N GLY A 129 1.95 19.47 -4.99
CA GLY A 129 1.12 19.34 -3.78
C GLY A 129 0.60 17.93 -3.49
N VAL A 130 0.98 16.94 -4.31
CA VAL A 130 0.64 15.53 -4.06
C VAL A 130 1.49 14.98 -2.91
N SER A 131 0.83 14.52 -1.84
CA SER A 131 1.45 13.87 -0.69
C SER A 131 1.23 12.36 -0.70
N ALA A 132 2.04 11.63 0.08
CA ALA A 132 1.86 10.20 0.26
C ALA A 132 0.50 9.92 0.92
N PRO A 133 -0.33 9.05 0.32
CA PRO A 133 -1.66 8.78 0.83
C PRO A 133 -1.63 8.05 2.16
N THR A 134 -2.61 8.32 3.00
CA THR A 134 -2.80 7.67 4.31
C THR A 134 -4.20 7.08 4.48
N VAL A 135 -5.16 7.51 3.66
CA VAL A 135 -6.56 7.09 3.71
C VAL A 135 -7.04 6.58 2.35
N TYR A 136 -8.21 5.94 2.38
CA TYR A 136 -9.01 5.66 1.19
C TYR A 136 -10.23 6.56 1.20
N THR A 137 -10.51 7.25 0.09
CA THR A 137 -11.75 7.99 -0.11
C THR A 137 -12.66 7.19 -1.02
N ILE A 138 -13.86 6.90 -0.55
CA ILE A 138 -14.93 6.23 -1.30
C ILE A 138 -15.95 7.30 -1.71
N ILE A 139 -16.28 7.35 -3.00
CA ILE A 139 -17.25 8.28 -3.58
C ILE A 139 -18.31 7.46 -4.29
N ILE A 140 -19.57 7.73 -3.99
CA ILE A 140 -20.70 7.02 -4.57
C ILE A 140 -21.48 8.01 -5.41
N SER A 141 -21.60 7.73 -6.71
CA SER A 141 -22.27 8.63 -7.64
C SER A 141 -22.92 7.86 -8.79
N SER A 142 -24.18 8.19 -9.06
CA SER A 142 -25.04 7.51 -10.04
C SER A 142 -25.03 5.99 -9.90
N GLY A 143 -24.98 5.47 -8.68
CA GLY A 143 -24.94 4.03 -8.39
C GLY A 143 -23.60 3.34 -8.70
N ASN A 144 -22.54 4.11 -8.99
CA ASN A 144 -21.19 3.61 -9.12
C ASN A 144 -20.37 3.95 -7.87
N VAL A 145 -19.43 3.07 -7.52
CA VAL A 145 -18.54 3.24 -6.37
C VAL A 145 -17.13 3.47 -6.89
N GLN A 146 -16.58 4.65 -6.61
CA GLN A 146 -15.19 4.99 -6.90
C GLN A 146 -14.39 4.98 -5.60
N VAL A 147 -13.19 4.42 -5.64
CA VAL A 147 -12.26 4.43 -4.51
C VAL A 147 -10.96 5.06 -4.99
N LYS A 148 -10.39 5.95 -4.18
CA LYS A 148 -9.08 6.54 -4.42
C LYS A 148 -8.27 6.55 -3.14
N THR A 149 -6.95 6.60 -3.26
CA THR A 149 -6.08 6.86 -2.10
C THR A 149 -5.87 8.36 -1.97
N SER A 150 -5.73 8.86 -0.75
CA SER A 150 -5.53 10.30 -0.46
C SER A 150 -4.70 10.51 0.81
#